data_AF-A0AA86VEE2-F1
#
_entry.id   AF-A0AA86VEE2-F1
#
_cell.length_a   1.000
_cell.length_b   1.000
_cell.length_c   1.000
_cell.angle_alpha   90.00
_cell.angle_beta   90.00
_cell.angle_gamma   90.00
#
_symmetry.space_group_name_H-M   'P 1'
#
loop_
_entity.id
_entity.type
_entity.pdbx_description
1 polymer ?
#
loop_
_entity_poly.entity_id
_entity_poly.type
_entity_poly.pdbx_seq_one_letter_code
_entity_poly.pdbx_strand_id
1 'polypeptide(L)'
;MEGLFRVGLREFGLNYLKMAAEKGHLKAKHAYVAKHFERRDRILAGMEGSESEAVFDALNLNPQLFCNEVLNNVDDVLDEAFHFFYQDASKKLNIEGTQRSQDLKKGVDCIRQRVQSVLDKQLGAWENYILRHCFSLPQGFCMPSTDESNGSGLDLGAPFDPDVDAQLDSLREKLKEVGKDSEMLNQDIQALERKSNVNAGYVNEAIELYEQNSMHELFQEIVTTASELGVKIGKLNSSMIEETDQMKTKGIYSTELDLSAVHSAKGLSKMKLDDVEEFVGVMKSM
;
A
#
# COMPACT_ATOMS: atom_id res chain seq x y z
N MET A 1 11.42 -30.41 22.84
CA MET A 1 11.67 -29.41 21.77
C MET A 1 10.52 -28.41 21.60
N GLU A 2 9.27 -28.76 21.94
CA GLU A 2 8.12 -27.83 21.88
C GLU A 2 8.19 -26.63 22.85
N GLY A 3 8.87 -26.77 23.99
CA GLY A 3 8.99 -25.69 24.98
C GLY A 3 9.80 -24.48 24.48
N LEU A 4 10.85 -24.72 23.67
CA LEU A 4 11.69 -23.67 23.12
C LEU A 4 11.02 -22.95 21.94
N PHE A 5 10.20 -23.66 21.17
CA PHE A 5 9.41 -23.08 20.07
C PHE A 5 8.33 -22.10 20.61
N ARG A 6 7.68 -22.44 21.73
CA ARG A 6 6.68 -21.57 22.39
C ARG A 6 7.27 -20.32 23.06
N VAL A 7 8.54 -20.35 23.46
CA VAL A 7 9.23 -19.18 24.02
C VAL A 7 9.72 -18.28 22.87
N GLY A 8 10.27 -18.86 21.80
CA GLY A 8 10.69 -18.12 20.61
C GLY A 8 9.56 -17.36 19.91
N LEU A 9 8.38 -17.97 19.76
CA LEU A 9 7.19 -17.30 19.19
C LEU A 9 6.67 -16.14 20.07
N ARG A 10 6.81 -16.25 21.40
CA ARG A 10 6.40 -15.18 22.33
C ARG A 10 7.35 -13.99 22.28
N GLU A 11 8.65 -14.23 22.26
CA GLU A 11 9.64 -13.15 22.16
C GLU A 11 9.64 -12.47 20.78
N PHE A 12 9.38 -13.23 19.71
CA PHE A 12 9.24 -12.68 18.36
C PHE A 12 8.00 -11.78 18.24
N GLY A 13 6.86 -12.21 18.81
CA GLY A 13 5.63 -11.41 18.85
C GLY A 13 5.79 -10.11 19.65
N LEU A 14 6.47 -10.15 20.80
CA LEU A 14 6.69 -8.97 21.63
C LEU A 14 7.66 -7.95 21.00
N ASN A 15 8.69 -8.41 20.29
CA ASN A 15 9.62 -7.51 19.58
C ASN A 15 8.97 -6.88 18.34
N TYR A 16 8.10 -7.62 17.64
CA TYR A 16 7.31 -7.08 16.53
C TYR A 16 6.31 -6.00 17.03
N LEU A 17 5.68 -6.23 18.19
CA LEU A 17 4.79 -5.27 18.86
C LEU A 17 5.51 -3.98 19.30
N LYS A 18 6.76 -4.09 19.75
CA LYS A 18 7.56 -2.94 20.18
C LYS A 18 8.04 -2.09 19.00
N MET A 19 8.43 -2.71 17.89
CA MET A 19 8.85 -2.03 16.66
C MET A 19 7.68 -1.38 15.90
N ALA A 20 6.47 -1.94 16.00
CA ALA A 20 5.26 -1.40 15.39
C ALA A 20 4.67 -0.18 16.14
N ALA A 21 4.98 -0.02 17.43
CA ALA A 21 4.49 1.08 18.26
C ALA A 21 5.06 2.46 17.87
N GLU A 22 6.15 2.51 17.11
CA GLU A 22 6.82 3.75 16.70
C GLU A 22 6.19 4.41 15.44
N LYS A 23 5.27 3.73 14.73
CA LYS A 23 4.60 4.27 13.53
C LYS A 23 3.09 4.43 13.78
N GLY A 24 2.68 5.64 14.16
CA GLY A 24 1.36 6.00 14.71
C GLY A 24 0.10 5.68 13.88
N HIS A 25 0.22 5.20 12.64
CA HIS A 25 -0.92 4.87 11.77
C HIS A 25 -1.44 3.43 11.93
N LEU A 26 -0.77 2.61 12.76
CA LEU A 26 -1.06 1.20 13.00
C LEU A 26 -2.02 0.94 14.18
N LYS A 27 -2.39 1.96 14.98
CA LYS A 27 -3.17 1.78 16.23
C LYS A 27 -4.52 1.07 16.08
N ALA A 28 -5.25 1.25 14.98
CA ALA A 28 -6.57 0.64 14.79
C ALA A 28 -6.51 -0.85 14.41
N LYS A 29 -5.62 -1.21 13.46
CA LYS A 29 -5.36 -2.63 13.12
C LYS A 29 -4.71 -3.39 14.28
N HIS A 30 -3.95 -2.70 15.14
CA HIS A 30 -3.29 -3.32 16.29
C HIS A 30 -4.23 -3.52 17.47
N ALA A 31 -5.23 -2.65 17.68
CA ALA A 31 -6.27 -2.89 18.67
C ALA A 31 -7.08 -4.14 18.35
N TYR A 32 -7.31 -4.43 17.06
CA TYR A 32 -7.96 -5.66 16.59
C TYR A 32 -7.10 -6.91 16.87
N VAL A 33 -5.81 -6.89 16.48
CA VAL A 33 -4.87 -8.01 16.70
C VAL A 33 -4.57 -8.25 18.19
N ALA A 34 -4.50 -7.21 19.02
CA ALA A 34 -4.30 -7.33 20.46
C ALA A 34 -5.53 -7.91 21.17
N LYS A 35 -6.75 -7.53 20.77
CA LYS A 35 -8.00 -8.16 21.24
C LYS A 35 -8.07 -9.64 20.85
N HIS A 36 -7.60 -9.98 19.64
CA HIS A 36 -7.46 -11.35 19.13
C HIS A 36 -6.52 -12.20 19.99
N PHE A 37 -5.37 -11.66 20.41
CA PHE A 37 -4.41 -12.38 21.25
C PHE A 37 -4.87 -12.51 22.72
N GLU A 38 -5.44 -11.46 23.31
CA GLU A 38 -5.96 -11.49 24.69
C GLU A 38 -7.19 -12.40 24.87
N ARG A 39 -8.02 -12.59 23.82
CA ARG A 39 -9.07 -13.62 23.82
C ARG A 39 -8.47 -15.02 23.73
N ARG A 40 -7.41 -15.21 22.92
CA ARG A 40 -6.74 -16.51 22.74
C ARG A 40 -6.05 -17.03 24.01
N ASP A 41 -5.42 -16.16 24.81
CA ASP A 41 -4.77 -16.57 26.06
C ASP A 41 -5.76 -16.85 27.20
N ARG A 42 -6.97 -16.27 27.17
CA ARG A 42 -8.07 -16.62 28.08
C ARG A 42 -8.67 -18.01 27.80
N ILE A 43 -8.51 -18.51 26.56
CA ILE A 43 -9.05 -19.78 26.08
C ILE A 43 -8.21 -20.99 26.54
N LEU A 44 -6.90 -20.83 26.70
CA LEU A 44 -6.02 -21.92 27.19
C LEU A 44 -6.20 -22.24 28.69
N ALA A 45 -6.86 -21.37 29.45
CA ALA A 45 -7.05 -21.55 30.88
C ALA A 45 -8.43 -22.15 31.26
N GLY A 46 -9.33 -22.38 30.29
CA GLY A 46 -10.75 -22.68 30.58
C GLY A 46 -11.30 -24.01 30.03
N MET A 47 -10.50 -24.85 29.39
CA MET A 47 -10.98 -26.07 28.69
C MET A 47 -10.25 -27.34 29.12
N GLU A 48 -10.17 -27.61 30.42
CA GLU A 48 -9.80 -28.95 30.93
C GLU A 48 -11.02 -29.54 31.66
N GLY A 49 -11.65 -30.55 31.06
CA GLY A 49 -12.48 -31.55 31.76
C GLY A 49 -13.99 -31.30 31.87
N SER A 50 -14.72 -31.21 30.75
CA SER A 50 -16.20 -31.26 30.79
C SER A 50 -16.80 -32.22 29.77
N GLU A 51 -17.98 -32.77 30.07
CA GLU A 51 -18.72 -33.79 29.30
C GLU A 51 -18.98 -33.44 27.83
N SER A 52 -18.78 -32.18 27.42
CA SER A 52 -18.84 -31.77 26.02
C SER A 52 -17.69 -32.33 25.17
N GLU A 53 -16.58 -32.74 25.78
CA GLU A 53 -15.40 -33.30 25.13
C GLU A 53 -15.72 -34.55 24.29
N ALA A 54 -16.64 -35.40 24.76
CA ALA A 54 -17.08 -36.60 24.05
C ALA A 54 -17.87 -36.30 22.75
N VAL A 55 -18.55 -35.15 22.65
CA VAL A 55 -19.20 -34.71 21.39
C VAL A 55 -18.16 -34.25 20.39
N PHE A 56 -17.05 -33.70 20.88
CA PHE A 56 -16.03 -33.03 20.08
C PHE A 56 -15.13 -34.02 19.36
N ASP A 57 -14.81 -35.15 20.01
CA ASP A 57 -14.10 -36.24 19.36
C ASP A 57 -14.93 -36.88 18.23
N ALA A 58 -16.25 -37.00 18.42
CA ALA A 58 -17.13 -37.61 17.42
C ALA A 58 -17.37 -36.72 16.18
N LEU A 59 -17.41 -35.39 16.35
CA LEU A 59 -17.61 -34.43 15.25
C LEU A 59 -16.29 -33.89 14.67
N ASN A 60 -15.14 -34.23 15.29
CA ASN A 60 -13.82 -33.66 14.99
C ASN A 60 -13.86 -32.12 14.83
N LEU A 61 -14.69 -31.46 15.63
CA LEU A 61 -15.01 -30.05 15.52
C LEU A 61 -14.96 -29.44 16.91
N ASN A 62 -14.21 -28.35 17.04
CA ASN A 62 -14.22 -27.53 18.24
C ASN A 62 -15.31 -26.45 18.11
N PRO A 63 -16.38 -26.48 18.93
CA PRO A 63 -17.49 -25.53 18.84
C PRO A 63 -17.09 -24.08 19.03
N GLN A 64 -16.10 -23.82 19.88
CA GLN A 64 -15.63 -22.46 20.12
C GLN A 64 -14.88 -21.95 18.90
N LEU A 65 -14.07 -22.79 18.25
CA LEU A 65 -13.42 -22.42 16.99
C LEU A 65 -14.46 -22.18 15.89
N PHE A 66 -15.48 -23.03 15.79
CA PHE A 66 -16.58 -22.83 14.85
C PHE A 66 -17.33 -21.50 15.09
N CYS A 67 -17.72 -21.22 16.34
CA CYS A 67 -18.39 -19.96 16.68
C CYS A 67 -17.50 -18.77 16.35
N ASN A 68 -16.22 -18.81 16.71
CA ASN A 68 -15.27 -17.74 16.41
C ASN A 68 -15.13 -17.49 14.91
N GLU A 69 -15.06 -18.55 14.10
CA GLU A 69 -15.00 -18.42 12.63
C GLU A 69 -16.23 -17.70 12.09
N VAL A 70 -17.43 -18.10 12.54
CA VAL A 70 -18.67 -17.43 12.13
C VAL A 70 -18.69 -15.96 12.57
N LEU A 71 -18.29 -15.67 13.81
CA LEU A 71 -18.24 -14.29 14.33
C LEU A 71 -17.27 -13.42 13.53
N ASN A 72 -16.07 -13.92 13.24
CA ASN A 72 -15.07 -13.22 12.44
C ASN A 72 -15.56 -12.95 11.02
N ASN A 73 -16.19 -13.94 10.37
CA ASN A 73 -16.76 -13.76 9.04
C ASN A 73 -17.86 -12.68 9.02
N VAL A 74 -18.70 -12.60 10.06
CA VAL A 74 -19.71 -11.54 10.15
C VAL A 74 -19.06 -10.16 10.33
N ASP A 75 -18.02 -10.05 11.15
CA ASP A 75 -17.27 -8.80 11.33
C ASP A 75 -16.60 -8.35 10.03
N ASP A 76 -15.95 -9.27 9.30
CA ASP A 76 -15.30 -8.98 8.02
C ASP A 76 -16.30 -8.51 6.96
N VAL A 77 -17.45 -9.19 6.83
CA VAL A 77 -18.53 -8.79 5.90
C VAL A 77 -19.09 -7.42 6.27
N LEU A 78 -19.25 -7.11 7.56
CA LEU A 78 -19.75 -5.82 8.00
C LEU A 78 -18.76 -4.70 7.63
N ASP A 79 -17.48 -4.91 7.91
CA ASP A 79 -16.43 -3.93 7.59
C ASP A 79 -16.33 -3.68 6.08
N GLU A 80 -16.35 -4.74 5.26
CA GLU A 80 -16.34 -4.64 3.80
C GLU A 80 -17.57 -3.91 3.26
N ALA A 81 -18.77 -4.24 3.75
CA ALA A 81 -20.01 -3.61 3.31
C ALA A 81 -20.01 -2.10 3.60
N PHE A 82 -19.62 -1.70 4.82
CA PHE A 82 -19.56 -0.29 5.18
C PHE A 82 -18.41 0.46 4.48
N HIS A 83 -17.32 -0.22 4.16
CA HIS A 83 -16.27 0.32 3.29
C HIS A 83 -16.81 0.58 1.87
N PHE A 84 -17.54 -0.37 1.31
CA PHE A 84 -18.19 -0.23 0.00
C PHE A 84 -19.18 0.94 -0.02
N PHE A 85 -20.07 1.05 0.97
CA PHE A 85 -21.03 2.16 1.04
C PHE A 85 -20.36 3.52 1.13
N TYR A 86 -19.26 3.62 1.89
CA TYR A 86 -18.47 4.85 1.94
C TYR A 86 -17.91 5.21 0.57
N GLN A 87 -17.29 4.25 -0.13
CA GLN A 87 -16.72 4.49 -1.46
C GLN A 87 -17.79 4.87 -2.49
N ASP A 88 -18.90 4.12 -2.53
CA ASP A 88 -20.01 4.36 -3.47
C ASP A 88 -20.65 5.73 -3.24
N ALA A 89 -20.91 6.10 -1.99
CA ALA A 89 -21.44 7.42 -1.65
C ALA A 89 -20.45 8.54 -1.97
N SER A 90 -19.15 8.35 -1.68
CA SER A 90 -18.12 9.34 -2.00
C SER A 90 -18.04 9.61 -3.50
N LYS A 91 -18.10 8.56 -4.33
CA LYS A 91 -18.11 8.64 -5.80
C LYS A 91 -19.36 9.35 -6.31
N LYS A 92 -20.56 8.95 -5.85
CA LYS A 92 -21.84 9.53 -6.30
C LYS A 92 -21.98 11.02 -5.92
N LEU A 93 -21.41 11.41 -4.80
CA LEU A 93 -21.45 12.79 -4.32
C LEU A 93 -20.31 13.66 -4.88
N ASN A 94 -19.31 13.04 -5.53
CA ASN A 94 -18.10 13.71 -6.03
C ASN A 94 -17.40 14.57 -4.96
N ILE A 95 -17.33 14.05 -3.73
CA ILE A 95 -16.79 14.77 -2.56
C ILE A 95 -15.37 14.33 -2.19
N GLU A 96 -14.73 13.54 -3.05
CA GLU A 96 -13.41 12.97 -2.79
C GLU A 96 -12.37 14.08 -2.53
N GLY A 97 -11.59 13.96 -1.46
CA GLY A 97 -10.61 14.98 -1.04
C GLY A 97 -11.18 16.25 -0.39
N THR A 98 -12.50 16.36 -0.20
CA THR A 98 -13.13 17.55 0.43
C THR A 98 -13.44 17.34 1.92
N GLN A 99 -13.68 18.43 2.67
CA GLN A 99 -14.17 18.36 4.06
C GLN A 99 -15.45 17.50 4.19
N ARG A 100 -16.31 17.49 3.15
CA ARG A 100 -17.53 16.67 3.12
C ARG A 100 -17.24 15.18 3.10
N SER A 101 -16.09 14.74 2.57
CA SER A 101 -15.66 13.34 2.63
C SER A 101 -15.42 12.88 4.08
N GLN A 102 -14.84 13.74 4.91
CA GLN A 102 -14.65 13.44 6.33
C GLN A 102 -15.99 13.35 7.09
N ASP A 103 -16.92 14.24 6.79
CA ASP A 103 -18.25 14.23 7.42
C ASP A 103 -19.06 13.00 6.99
N LEU A 104 -18.97 12.61 5.70
CA LEU A 104 -19.53 11.35 5.21
C LEU A 104 -18.91 10.16 5.94
N LYS A 105 -17.57 10.11 6.07
CA LYS A 105 -16.88 9.03 6.76
C LYS A 105 -17.34 8.89 8.20
N LYS A 106 -17.44 10.00 8.94
CA LYS A 106 -17.96 10.04 10.31
C LYS A 106 -19.41 9.53 10.38
N GLY A 107 -20.26 9.93 9.44
CA GLY A 107 -21.64 9.48 9.36
C GLY A 107 -21.75 7.97 9.14
N VAL A 108 -21.01 7.45 8.17
CA VAL A 108 -20.95 6.00 7.86
C VAL A 108 -20.42 5.21 9.07
N ASP A 109 -19.35 5.70 9.71
CA ASP A 109 -18.77 5.03 10.88
C ASP A 109 -19.74 5.03 12.08
N CYS A 110 -20.52 6.09 12.29
CA CYS A 110 -21.55 6.14 13.33
C CYS A 110 -22.66 5.08 13.10
N ILE A 111 -23.09 4.91 11.84
CA ILE A 111 -24.07 3.87 11.49
C ILE A 111 -23.45 2.48 11.69
N ARG A 112 -22.22 2.26 11.21
CA ARG A 112 -21.51 0.99 11.41
C ARG A 112 -21.45 0.61 12.89
N GLN A 113 -21.04 1.54 13.76
CA GLN A 113 -20.94 1.30 15.20
C GLN A 113 -22.29 0.91 15.83
N ARG A 114 -23.39 1.53 15.40
CA ARG A 114 -24.73 1.17 15.87
C ARG A 114 -25.13 -0.23 15.42
N VAL A 115 -24.87 -0.57 14.15
CA VAL A 115 -25.16 -1.91 13.62
C VAL A 115 -24.29 -2.96 14.31
N GLN A 116 -22.99 -2.73 14.43
CA GLN A 116 -22.06 -3.60 15.16
C GLN A 116 -22.54 -3.84 16.60
N SER A 117 -22.91 -2.79 17.34
CA SER A 117 -23.38 -2.96 18.72
C SER A 117 -24.62 -3.85 18.84
N VAL A 118 -25.54 -3.79 17.86
CA VAL A 118 -26.71 -4.66 17.82
C VAL A 118 -26.31 -6.08 17.46
N LEU A 119 -25.45 -6.24 16.45
CA LEU A 119 -24.93 -7.54 16.02
C LEU A 119 -24.16 -8.24 17.14
N ASP A 120 -23.21 -7.57 17.80
CA ASP A 120 -22.44 -8.10 18.92
C ASP A 120 -23.35 -8.67 20.02
N LYS A 121 -24.44 -7.97 20.34
CA LYS A 121 -25.38 -8.41 21.37
C LYS A 121 -26.14 -9.67 20.92
N GLN A 122 -26.61 -9.69 19.67
CA GLN A 122 -27.36 -10.84 19.13
C GLN A 122 -26.45 -12.06 18.94
N LEU A 123 -25.26 -11.84 18.39
CA LEU A 123 -24.25 -12.86 18.17
C LEU A 123 -23.71 -13.41 19.48
N GLY A 124 -23.55 -12.60 20.52
CA GLY A 124 -23.21 -13.09 21.86
C GLY A 124 -24.31 -13.97 22.47
N ALA A 125 -25.58 -13.65 22.24
CA ALA A 125 -26.69 -14.51 22.67
C ALA A 125 -26.76 -15.81 21.85
N TRP A 126 -26.52 -15.71 20.54
CA TRP A 126 -26.43 -16.85 19.64
C TRP A 126 -25.28 -17.79 20.02
N GLU A 127 -24.06 -17.28 20.25
CA GLU A 127 -22.90 -18.06 20.67
C GLU A 127 -23.20 -18.83 21.96
N ASN A 128 -23.76 -18.14 22.96
CA ASN A 128 -24.17 -18.79 24.21
C ASN A 128 -25.21 -19.90 23.98
N TYR A 129 -26.17 -19.68 23.08
CA TYR A 129 -27.16 -20.70 22.76
C TYR A 129 -26.53 -21.92 22.08
N ILE A 130 -25.69 -21.68 21.07
CA ILE A 130 -25.01 -22.72 20.31
C ILE A 130 -24.14 -23.60 21.23
N LEU A 131 -23.32 -22.98 22.07
CA LEU A 131 -22.42 -23.71 22.97
C LEU A 131 -23.17 -24.52 24.04
N ARG A 132 -24.32 -24.02 24.50
CA ARG A 132 -25.12 -24.68 25.57
C ARG A 132 -26.10 -25.72 25.08
N HIS A 133 -26.52 -25.65 23.81
CA HIS A 133 -27.66 -26.42 23.32
C HIS A 133 -27.41 -27.17 22.02
N CYS A 134 -26.60 -26.62 21.11
CA CYS A 134 -26.34 -27.27 19.82
C CYS A 134 -25.15 -28.23 19.88
N PHE A 135 -24.15 -27.91 20.68
CA PHE A 135 -22.96 -28.74 20.87
C PHE A 135 -22.92 -29.45 22.24
N SER A 136 -24.03 -29.48 22.96
CA SER A 136 -24.16 -30.18 24.24
C SER A 136 -24.99 -31.45 24.08
N LEU A 137 -24.58 -32.54 24.74
CA LEU A 137 -25.41 -33.74 24.83
C LEU A 137 -26.59 -33.48 25.77
N PRO A 138 -27.83 -33.80 25.36
CA PRO A 138 -28.96 -33.77 26.27
C PRO A 138 -28.72 -34.70 27.46
N GLN A 139 -29.15 -34.27 28.64
CA GLN A 139 -28.97 -35.04 29.87
C GLN A 139 -29.60 -36.44 29.73
N GLY A 140 -28.82 -37.47 30.05
CA GLY A 140 -29.23 -38.89 29.92
C GLY A 140 -28.86 -39.55 28.59
N PHE A 141 -28.25 -38.80 27.67
CA PHE A 141 -27.65 -39.34 26.45
C PHE A 141 -26.14 -39.37 26.60
N CYS A 142 -25.54 -40.53 26.35
CA CYS A 142 -24.11 -40.67 26.15
C CYS A 142 -23.85 -40.80 24.64
N MET A 143 -22.74 -40.22 24.18
CA MET A 143 -22.15 -40.68 22.93
C MET A 143 -21.83 -42.18 23.06
N PRO A 144 -21.94 -42.97 21.99
CA PRO A 144 -21.42 -44.34 21.99
C PRO A 144 -19.96 -44.22 22.41
N SER A 145 -19.65 -44.70 23.60
CA SER A 145 -18.30 -44.57 24.14
C SER A 145 -17.35 -45.30 23.21
N THR A 146 -16.35 -44.58 22.72
CA THR A 146 -15.17 -45.17 22.07
C THR A 146 -14.31 -45.97 23.07
N ASP A 147 -14.76 -46.12 24.31
CA ASP A 147 -14.30 -47.17 25.21
C ASP A 147 -14.90 -48.52 24.76
N GLU A 148 -14.22 -49.16 23.81
CA GLU A 148 -13.92 -50.59 23.82
C GLU A 148 -15.03 -51.50 24.41
N SER A 149 -16.21 -51.56 23.81
CA SER A 149 -17.14 -52.72 23.82
C SER A 149 -18.54 -52.29 23.37
N ASN A 150 -18.78 -52.29 22.06
CA ASN A 150 -19.95 -52.94 21.44
C ASN A 150 -20.06 -52.65 19.94
N GLY A 151 -19.62 -53.63 19.14
CA GLY A 151 -20.48 -54.21 18.11
C GLY A 151 -20.90 -53.32 16.92
N SER A 152 -19.95 -52.77 16.17
CA SER A 152 -20.20 -52.46 14.76
C SER A 152 -19.08 -53.02 13.87
N GLY A 153 -19.26 -54.26 13.42
CA GLY A 153 -18.82 -54.79 12.11
C GLY A 153 -17.36 -54.67 11.64
N LEU A 154 -16.45 -54.08 12.41
CA LEU A 154 -15.05 -53.99 12.07
C LEU A 154 -14.29 -55.05 12.87
N ASP A 155 -13.90 -56.08 12.14
CA ASP A 155 -13.01 -57.13 12.58
C ASP A 155 -11.75 -56.51 13.18
N LEU A 156 -11.60 -56.59 14.51
CA LEU A 156 -10.36 -56.25 15.23
C LEU A 156 -9.18 -57.17 14.81
N GLY A 157 -9.43 -58.16 13.95
CA GLY A 157 -8.44 -58.97 13.24
C GLY A 157 -8.20 -58.57 11.79
N ALA A 158 -8.73 -57.44 11.31
CA ALA A 158 -8.43 -56.95 9.97
C ALA A 158 -6.91 -56.76 9.84
N PRO A 159 -6.24 -57.43 8.88
CA PRO A 159 -4.81 -57.33 8.74
C PRO A 159 -4.44 -55.87 8.50
N PHE A 160 -3.36 -55.42 9.15
CA PHE A 160 -2.66 -54.17 8.82
C PHE A 160 -2.80 -53.92 7.32
N ASP A 161 -3.37 -52.78 6.94
CA ASP A 161 -3.49 -52.38 5.55
C ASP A 161 -2.25 -51.55 5.18
N PRO A 162 -1.19 -52.16 4.63
CA PRO A 162 0.02 -51.45 4.25
C PRO A 162 -0.22 -50.37 3.19
N ASP A 163 -1.35 -50.39 2.48
CA ASP A 163 -1.69 -49.32 1.53
C ASP A 163 -2.08 -48.02 2.25
N VAL A 164 -2.81 -48.11 3.37
CA VAL A 164 -3.18 -46.94 4.18
C VAL A 164 -1.94 -46.32 4.82
N ASP A 165 -1.02 -47.14 5.34
CA ASP A 165 0.25 -46.65 5.88
C ASP A 165 1.13 -46.00 4.81
N ALA A 166 1.20 -46.59 3.61
CA ALA A 166 1.93 -46.01 2.47
C ALA A 166 1.31 -44.66 2.02
N GLN A 167 -0.03 -44.55 2.02
CA GLN A 167 -0.71 -43.29 1.72
C GLN A 167 -0.44 -42.23 2.79
N LEU A 168 -0.43 -42.61 4.07
CA LEU A 168 -0.14 -41.71 5.18
C LEU A 168 1.30 -41.18 5.12
N ASP A 169 2.26 -42.06 4.80
CA ASP A 169 3.65 -41.66 4.60
C ASP A 169 3.83 -40.76 3.37
N SER A 170 3.11 -41.04 2.27
CA SER A 170 3.05 -40.14 1.12
C SER A 170 2.51 -38.75 1.47
N LEU A 171 1.45 -38.67 2.28
CA LEU A 171 0.90 -37.38 2.74
C LEU A 171 1.86 -36.64 3.68
N ARG A 172 2.54 -37.35 4.57
CA ARG A 172 3.57 -36.76 5.44
C ARG A 172 4.75 -36.21 4.63
N GLU A 173 5.14 -36.90 3.57
CA GLU A 173 6.20 -36.44 2.67
C GLU A 173 5.76 -35.19 1.90
N LYS A 174 4.56 -35.20 1.30
CA LYS A 174 3.98 -34.01 0.65
C LYS A 174 3.85 -32.82 1.60
N LEU A 175 3.46 -33.05 2.85
CA LEU A 175 3.35 -31.98 3.84
C LEU A 175 4.73 -31.37 4.18
N LYS A 176 5.78 -32.19 4.25
CA LYS A 176 7.16 -31.70 4.43
C LYS A 176 7.63 -30.90 3.21
N GLU A 177 7.28 -31.32 2.01
CA GLU A 177 7.60 -30.61 0.77
C GLU A 177 6.90 -29.24 0.73
N VAL A 178 5.57 -29.20 0.92
CA VAL A 178 4.78 -27.97 1.00
C VAL A 178 5.29 -27.05 2.12
N GLY A 179 5.74 -27.61 3.25
CA GLY A 179 6.35 -26.84 4.33
C GLY A 179 7.63 -26.11 3.90
N LYS A 180 8.51 -26.77 3.13
CA LYS A 180 9.72 -26.14 2.57
C LYS A 180 9.38 -25.06 1.56
N ASP A 181 8.43 -25.33 0.67
CA ASP A 181 7.97 -24.37 -0.34
C ASP A 181 7.35 -23.13 0.32
N SER A 182 6.56 -23.32 1.38
CA SER A 182 6.00 -22.22 2.16
C SER A 182 7.08 -21.38 2.86
N GLU A 183 8.14 -22.01 3.37
CA GLU A 183 9.25 -21.30 3.99
C GLU A 183 10.02 -20.47 2.97
N MET A 184 10.31 -21.04 1.80
CA MET A 184 10.95 -20.36 0.68
C MET A 184 10.12 -19.19 0.17
N LEU A 185 8.81 -19.38 -0.03
CA LEU A 185 7.92 -18.29 -0.44
C LEU A 185 7.90 -17.15 0.58
N ASN A 186 7.90 -17.48 1.87
CA ASN A 186 7.96 -16.47 2.93
C ASN A 186 9.29 -15.69 2.92
N GLN A 187 10.41 -16.35 2.63
CA GLN A 187 11.70 -15.69 2.45
C GLN A 187 11.66 -14.73 1.25
N ASP A 188 11.06 -15.14 0.13
CA ASP A 188 10.89 -14.31 -1.06
C ASP A 188 10.01 -13.09 -0.79
N ILE A 189 8.90 -13.26 -0.08
CA ILE A 189 8.04 -12.15 0.34
C ILE A 189 8.85 -11.13 1.16
N GLN A 190 9.62 -11.59 2.15
CA GLN A 190 10.46 -10.68 2.95
C GLN A 190 11.55 -10.00 2.12
N ALA A 191 12.14 -10.69 1.14
CA ALA A 191 13.13 -10.10 0.24
C ALA A 191 12.50 -9.00 -0.63
N LEU A 192 11.31 -9.26 -1.15
CA LEU A 192 10.52 -8.30 -1.94
C LEU A 192 10.10 -7.10 -1.09
N GLU A 193 9.64 -7.31 0.14
CA GLU A 193 9.30 -6.22 1.07
C GLU A 193 10.51 -5.31 1.36
N ARG A 194 11.68 -5.90 1.64
CA ARG A 194 12.92 -5.12 1.84
C ARG A 194 13.27 -4.31 0.58
N LYS A 195 13.20 -4.94 -0.60
CA LYS A 195 13.47 -4.25 -1.88
C LYS A 195 12.47 -3.14 -2.16
N SER A 196 11.18 -3.38 -1.89
CA SER A 196 10.12 -2.39 -2.04
C SER A 196 10.34 -1.19 -1.12
N ASN A 197 10.71 -1.42 0.14
CA ASN A 197 10.99 -0.35 1.09
C ASN A 197 12.19 0.50 0.68
N VAL A 198 13.27 -0.13 0.21
CA VAL A 198 14.45 0.58 -0.31
C VAL A 198 14.08 1.39 -1.55
N ASN A 199 13.30 0.82 -2.47
CA ASN A 199 12.87 1.52 -3.68
C ASN A 199 11.94 2.71 -3.38
N ALA A 200 11.01 2.55 -2.43
CA ALA A 200 10.19 3.66 -1.93
C ALA A 200 11.05 4.77 -1.32
N GLY A 201 12.12 4.41 -0.61
CA GLY A 201 13.13 5.36 -0.11
C GLY A 201 13.77 6.17 -1.22
N TYR A 202 14.28 5.52 -2.27
CA TYR A 202 14.88 6.22 -3.43
C TYR A 202 13.89 7.12 -4.17
N VAL A 203 12.64 6.67 -4.33
CA VAL A 203 11.59 7.51 -4.95
C VAL A 203 11.30 8.74 -4.10
N ASN A 204 11.21 8.58 -2.78
CA ASN A 204 10.97 9.69 -1.87
C ASN A 204 12.16 10.68 -1.85
N GLU A 205 13.40 10.18 -1.81
CA GLU A 205 14.61 10.99 -1.90
C GLU A 205 14.69 11.77 -3.23
N ALA A 206 14.34 11.13 -4.35
CA ALA A 206 14.26 11.80 -5.63
C ALA A 206 13.22 12.93 -5.62
N ILE A 207 12.03 12.69 -5.06
CA ILE A 207 10.98 13.72 -4.92
C ILE A 207 11.49 14.89 -4.07
N GLU A 208 12.11 14.61 -2.91
CA GLU A 208 12.68 15.66 -2.05
C GLU A 208 13.74 16.49 -2.78
N LEU A 209 14.61 15.87 -3.58
CA LEU A 209 15.60 16.59 -4.39
C LEU A 209 14.95 17.46 -5.48
N TYR A 210 13.84 17.00 -6.08
CA TYR A 210 13.08 17.81 -7.05
C TYR A 210 12.42 19.01 -6.38
N GLU A 211 11.86 18.84 -5.17
CA GLU A 211 11.24 19.91 -4.40
C GLU A 211 12.28 20.91 -3.88
N GLN A 212 13.43 20.44 -3.39
CA GLN A 212 14.51 21.29 -2.89
C GLN A 212 15.20 22.11 -3.99
N ASN A 213 15.34 21.55 -5.19
CA ASN A 213 16.08 22.23 -6.26
C ASN A 213 15.33 23.40 -6.92
N SER A 214 14.13 23.75 -6.46
CA SER A 214 13.25 24.75 -7.08
C SER A 214 13.27 24.70 -8.61
N MET A 215 13.38 23.48 -9.16
CA MET A 215 13.58 23.32 -10.61
C MET A 215 12.38 23.88 -11.36
N HIS A 216 11.20 23.85 -10.73
CA HIS A 216 10.00 24.47 -11.28
C HIS A 216 10.14 25.99 -11.41
N GLU A 217 10.67 26.69 -10.40
CA GLU A 217 10.91 28.15 -10.49
C GLU A 217 12.00 28.45 -11.52
N LEU A 218 13.09 27.67 -11.55
CA LEU A 218 14.16 27.82 -12.54
C LEU A 218 13.63 27.61 -13.97
N PHE A 219 12.80 26.59 -14.20
CA PHE A 219 12.16 26.36 -15.50
C PHE A 219 11.22 27.49 -15.87
N GLN A 220 10.43 28.01 -14.93
CA GLN A 220 9.58 29.17 -15.18
C GLN A 220 10.41 30.41 -15.54
N GLU A 221 11.49 30.68 -14.81
CA GLU A 221 12.38 31.81 -15.04
C GLU A 221 13.09 31.72 -16.41
N ILE A 222 13.51 30.52 -16.81
CA ILE A 222 14.07 30.29 -18.15
C ILE A 222 13.01 30.56 -19.23
N VAL A 223 11.78 30.08 -19.04
CA VAL A 223 10.68 30.30 -19.99
C VAL A 223 10.32 31.78 -20.11
N THR A 224 10.26 32.51 -19.00
CA THR A 224 10.00 33.95 -19.02
C THR A 224 11.14 34.70 -19.68
N THR A 225 12.39 34.39 -19.34
CA THR A 225 13.57 35.07 -19.89
C THR A 225 13.71 34.81 -21.39
N ALA A 226 13.46 33.58 -21.85
CA ALA A 226 13.47 33.23 -23.28
C ALA A 226 12.35 33.96 -24.04
N SER A 227 11.16 34.08 -23.43
CA SER A 227 10.04 34.83 -24.01
C SER A 227 10.36 36.32 -24.14
N GLU A 228 10.93 36.92 -23.11
CA GLU A 228 11.39 38.32 -23.14
C GLU A 228 12.48 38.56 -24.18
N LEU A 229 13.43 37.64 -24.31
CA LEU A 229 14.47 37.71 -25.34
C LEU A 229 13.84 37.66 -26.74
N GLY A 230 12.87 36.75 -26.97
CA GLY A 230 12.14 36.66 -28.23
C GLY A 230 11.43 37.97 -28.59
N VAL A 231 10.77 38.60 -27.61
CA VAL A 231 10.13 39.91 -27.79
C VAL A 231 11.16 41.00 -28.12
N LYS A 232 12.31 41.04 -27.42
CA LYS A 232 13.38 42.02 -27.67
C LYS A 232 13.99 41.84 -29.06
N ILE A 233 14.25 40.60 -29.49
CA ILE A 233 14.75 40.30 -30.85
C ILE A 233 13.74 40.71 -31.91
N GLY A 234 12.45 40.40 -31.71
CA GLY A 234 11.39 40.81 -32.63
C GLY A 234 11.29 42.33 -32.76
N LYS A 235 11.42 43.06 -31.64
CA LYS A 235 11.43 44.52 -31.62
C LYS A 235 12.67 45.11 -32.31
N LEU A 236 13.86 44.55 -32.05
CA LEU A 236 15.11 44.98 -32.69
C LEU A 236 15.06 44.80 -34.21
N ASN A 237 14.56 43.66 -34.68
CA ASN A 237 14.42 43.39 -36.10
C ASN A 237 13.42 44.34 -36.76
N SER A 238 12.30 44.62 -36.10
CA SER A 238 11.31 45.59 -36.59
C SER A 238 11.88 47.01 -36.65
N SER A 239 12.62 47.44 -35.62
CA SER A 239 13.28 48.76 -35.62
C SER A 239 14.35 48.87 -36.69
N MET A 240 15.14 47.82 -36.95
CA MET A 240 16.13 47.82 -38.02
C MET A 240 15.50 47.91 -39.42
N ILE A 241 14.36 47.22 -39.64
CA ILE A 241 13.60 47.29 -40.90
C ILE A 241 13.02 48.70 -41.09
N GLU A 242 12.43 49.28 -40.04
CA GLU A 242 11.92 50.65 -40.07
C GLU A 242 13.03 51.69 -40.31
N GLU A 243 14.21 51.54 -39.70
CA GLU A 243 15.36 52.42 -39.91
C GLU A 243 15.91 52.33 -41.34
N THR A 244 15.98 51.12 -41.90
CA THR A 244 16.42 50.92 -43.29
C THR A 244 15.40 51.45 -44.29
N ASP A 245 14.10 51.36 -44.01
CA ASP A 245 13.05 51.95 -44.86
C ASP A 245 12.97 53.48 -44.72
N GLN A 246 13.24 54.05 -43.54
CA GLN A 246 13.40 55.50 -43.35
C GLN A 246 14.64 56.05 -44.07
N MET A 247 15.75 55.30 -44.11
CA MET A 247 16.93 55.69 -44.91
C MET A 247 16.64 55.66 -46.41
N LYS A 248 15.89 54.67 -46.90
CA LYS A 248 15.49 54.59 -48.32
C LYS A 248 14.51 55.70 -48.72
N THR A 249 13.55 56.03 -47.87
CA THR A 249 12.60 57.13 -48.14
C THR A 249 13.22 58.52 -48.02
N LYS A 250 14.18 58.74 -47.12
CA LYS A 250 15.01 59.97 -47.10
C LYS A 250 15.94 60.06 -48.32
N GLY A 251 16.43 58.93 -48.84
CA GLY A 251 17.21 58.88 -50.08
C GLY A 251 16.40 59.30 -51.32
N ILE A 252 15.08 59.10 -51.33
CA ILE A 252 14.21 59.42 -52.47
C ILE A 252 13.67 60.85 -52.40
N TYR A 253 13.45 61.42 -51.21
CA TYR A 253 12.91 62.79 -51.05
C TYR A 253 13.98 63.91 -51.08
N SER A 254 15.27 63.58 -51.12
CA SER A 254 16.35 64.59 -51.18
C SER A 254 17.09 64.64 -52.52
N THR A 255 16.61 63.96 -53.57
CA THR A 255 17.28 63.99 -54.90
C THR A 255 16.66 65.02 -55.84
N GLU A 256 16.52 66.26 -55.41
CA GLU A 256 16.40 67.43 -56.29
C GLU A 256 17.19 68.61 -55.68
N LEU A 257 18.50 68.47 -55.54
CA LEU A 257 19.48 69.56 -55.71
C LEU A 257 20.90 69.04 -55.47
N ASP A 258 21.82 69.65 -56.20
CA ASP A 258 23.08 69.08 -56.65
C ASP A 258 24.24 69.11 -55.63
N LEU A 259 25.13 68.13 -55.82
CA LEU A 259 26.54 67.93 -55.43
C LEU A 259 27.25 68.80 -54.36
N SER A 260 28.10 68.08 -53.62
CA SER A 260 29.34 68.49 -52.92
C SER A 260 29.26 68.80 -51.41
N ALA A 261 30.18 68.15 -50.68
CA ALA A 261 30.54 68.35 -49.27
C ALA A 261 29.65 67.71 -48.19
N VAL A 262 29.91 66.44 -47.83
CA VAL A 262 29.79 66.01 -46.43
C VAL A 262 30.95 65.08 -46.05
N HIS A 263 31.60 65.46 -44.96
CA HIS A 263 32.80 64.90 -44.39
C HIS A 263 32.58 63.55 -43.67
N SER A 264 33.65 62.76 -43.73
CA SER A 264 34.03 61.63 -42.87
C SER A 264 33.46 61.65 -41.44
N ALA A 265 32.72 60.60 -41.09
CA ALA A 265 32.53 60.15 -39.72
C ALA A 265 33.25 58.80 -39.52
N LYS A 266 34.25 58.85 -38.65
CA LYS A 266 35.13 57.75 -38.24
C LYS A 266 34.40 56.75 -37.36
N GLY A 267 34.59 55.46 -37.66
CA GLY A 267 34.33 54.37 -36.73
C GLY A 267 34.05 53.09 -37.50
N LEU A 268 34.97 52.12 -37.41
CA LEU A 268 34.85 50.73 -37.90
C LEU A 268 35.25 50.39 -39.34
N SER A 269 35.53 51.34 -40.24
CA SER A 269 35.91 51.01 -41.63
C SER A 269 37.38 50.59 -41.84
N LYS A 270 38.12 50.27 -40.77
CA LYS A 270 39.57 50.04 -40.83
C LYS A 270 40.07 48.79 -40.08
N MET A 271 39.21 47.80 -39.87
CA MET A 271 39.64 46.49 -39.38
C MET A 271 39.91 45.61 -40.60
N LYS A 272 41.14 45.09 -40.74
CA LYS A 272 41.50 44.21 -41.86
C LYS A 272 41.10 42.79 -41.52
N LEU A 273 40.86 41.99 -42.56
CA LEU A 273 40.43 40.58 -42.45
C LEU A 273 41.37 39.76 -41.54
N ASP A 274 42.66 40.08 -41.58
CA ASP A 274 43.71 39.43 -40.77
C ASP A 274 43.46 39.58 -39.25
N ASP A 275 42.91 40.73 -38.81
CA ASP A 275 42.61 41.00 -37.39
C ASP A 275 41.43 40.15 -36.88
N VAL A 276 40.53 39.76 -37.79
CA VAL A 276 39.37 38.89 -37.48
C VAL A 276 39.79 37.42 -37.45
N GLU A 277 40.75 37.04 -38.28
CA GLU A 277 41.28 35.67 -38.32
C GLU A 277 42.13 35.35 -37.09
N GLU A 278 42.89 36.32 -36.57
CA GLU A 278 43.62 36.21 -35.30
C GLU A 278 42.67 36.02 -34.11
N PHE A 279 41.57 36.78 -34.05
CA PHE A 279 40.56 36.66 -32.99
C PHE A 279 39.85 35.30 -32.99
N VAL A 280 39.57 34.74 -34.18
CA VAL A 280 39.00 33.40 -34.33
C VAL A 280 39.99 32.30 -33.93
N GLY A 281 41.29 32.53 -34.15
CA GLY A 281 42.35 31.65 -33.67
C GLY A 281 42.38 31.53 -32.13
N VAL A 282 42.26 32.65 -31.43
CA VAL A 282 42.26 32.71 -29.96
C VAL A 282 41.06 31.97 -29.35
N MET A 283 39.87 32.07 -29.96
CA MET A 283 38.68 31.35 -29.48
C MET A 283 38.74 29.84 -29.68
N LYS A 284 39.48 29.35 -30.68
CA LYS A 284 39.65 27.90 -30.92
C LYS A 284 40.70 27.24 -30.03
N SER A 285 41.53 28.04 -29.35
CA SER A 285 42.52 27.56 -28.37
C SER A 285 42.04 27.61 -26.92
N MET A 286 40.79 28.03 -26.67
CA MET A 286 40.12 27.92 -25.37
C MET A 286 39.34 26.61 -25.25
#